data_AF-A0A960P999-F1
#
_entry.id   AF-A0A960P999-F1
#
_cell.length_a   1.000
_cell.length_b   1.000
_cell.length_c   1.000
_cell.angle_alpha   90.00
_cell.angle_beta   90.00
_cell.angle_gamma   90.00
#
_symmetry.space_group_name_H-M   'P 1'
#
loop_
_entity.id
_entity.type
_entity.pdbx_description
1 polymer ?
#
loop_
_entity_poly.entity_id
_entity_poly.type
_entity_poly.pdbx_seq_one_letter_code
_entity_poly.pdbx_strand_id
1 'polypeptide(L)'
;ALRALDEVVGLDFFDRLVLSLDGPGVDSAPDTHRPWEVLHTGGGRGLSANIQQGWDALGDDEWVFHLECDFLVREAPLKQMRDLLEAQPRLAQVVLERQPLSPAEVLAGGVCGADNIPTWTDRGLWREQEHLFSFNPCVYHSSVATVAGVE
;
A
#
# COMPACT_ATOMS: atom_id res chain seq x y z
N ALA A 1 -2.13 6.48 18.72
CA ALA A 1 -1.16 5.37 18.75
C ALA A 1 -1.12 4.71 17.38
N LEU A 2 -0.01 4.05 17.01
CA LEU A 2 0.04 3.17 15.85
C LEU A 2 -0.80 1.92 16.13
N ARG A 3 -1.54 1.47 15.12
CA ARG A 3 -2.49 0.36 15.21
C ARG A 3 -2.50 -0.43 13.90
N ALA A 4 -2.97 -1.68 13.97
CA ALA A 4 -3.22 -2.46 12.76
C ALA A 4 -4.30 -1.78 11.89
N LEU A 5 -4.27 -2.03 10.58
CA LEU A 5 -5.20 -1.39 9.64
C LEU A 5 -6.67 -1.64 10.00
N ASP A 6 -7.00 -2.86 10.43
CA ASP A 6 -8.36 -3.26 10.78
C ASP A 6 -8.90 -2.51 12.01
N GLU A 7 -8.03 -2.12 12.95
CA GLU A 7 -8.41 -1.25 14.07
C GLU A 7 -8.63 0.22 13.68
N VAL A 8 -8.06 0.64 12.54
CA VAL A 8 -8.11 2.04 12.08
C VAL A 8 -9.25 2.29 11.11
N VAL A 9 -9.41 1.43 10.11
CA VAL A 9 -10.40 1.58 9.02
C VAL A 9 -11.56 0.58 9.17
N GLY A 10 -11.30 -0.59 9.74
CA GLY A 10 -12.21 -1.74 9.70
C GLY A 10 -12.13 -2.47 8.37
N LEU A 11 -12.05 -3.80 8.39
CA LEU A 11 -11.94 -4.58 7.15
C LEU A 11 -13.24 -4.60 6.34
N ASP A 12 -14.40 -4.38 6.99
CA ASP A 12 -15.70 -4.24 6.32
C ASP A 12 -15.80 -2.98 5.45
N PHE A 13 -14.79 -2.11 5.49
CA PHE A 13 -14.65 -1.00 4.55
C PHE A 13 -14.36 -1.47 3.13
N PHE A 14 -13.71 -2.62 2.97
CA PHE A 14 -13.24 -3.12 1.67
C PHE A 14 -14.22 -4.13 1.10
N ASP A 15 -14.55 -4.00 -0.19
CA ASP A 15 -15.38 -4.97 -0.90
C ASP A 15 -14.65 -6.30 -1.12
N ARG A 16 -13.32 -6.28 -1.20
CA ARG A 16 -12.46 -7.46 -1.37
C ARG A 16 -11.17 -7.32 -0.56
N LEU A 17 -10.68 -8.44 -0.05
CA LEU A 17 -9.43 -8.56 0.71
C LEU A 17 -8.55 -9.62 0.03
N VAL A 18 -7.37 -9.22 -0.44
CA VAL A 18 -6.42 -10.11 -1.12
C VAL A 18 -5.14 -10.18 -0.32
N LEU A 19 -4.64 -11.39 -0.08
CA LEU A 19 -3.38 -11.65 0.62
C LEU A 19 -2.45 -12.44 -0.30
N SER A 20 -1.35 -11.81 -0.74
CA SER A 20 -0.33 -12.48 -1.54
C SER A 20 0.82 -12.96 -0.66
N LEU A 21 1.16 -14.24 -0.79
CA LEU A 21 2.20 -14.91 -0.02
C LEU A 21 3.25 -15.55 -0.94
N ASP A 22 4.51 -15.57 -0.51
CA ASP A 22 5.58 -16.21 -1.28
C ASP A 22 5.31 -17.70 -1.50
N GLY A 23 4.72 -18.42 -0.55
CA GLY A 23 4.46 -19.84 -0.69
C GLY A 23 3.57 -20.42 0.40
N PRO A 24 3.17 -21.69 0.29
CA PRO A 24 2.41 -22.37 1.32
C PRO A 24 3.22 -22.48 2.63
N GLY A 25 2.58 -22.26 3.77
CA GLY A 25 3.22 -22.32 5.09
C GLY A 25 3.91 -21.02 5.53
N VAL A 26 3.86 -19.96 4.72
CA VAL A 26 4.09 -18.59 5.20
C VAL A 26 2.78 -18.13 5.85
N ASP A 27 2.53 -18.56 7.09
CA ASP A 27 1.39 -18.08 7.87
C ASP A 27 1.68 -16.65 8.33
N SER A 28 1.13 -15.65 7.63
CA SER A 28 0.89 -14.37 8.26
C SER A 28 -0.29 -14.54 9.20
N ALA A 29 -0.06 -15.00 10.43
CA ALA A 29 -1.05 -14.74 11.48
C ALA A 29 -1.15 -13.20 11.62
N PRO A 30 -2.34 -12.58 11.50
CA PRO A 30 -3.52 -12.99 12.26
C PRO A 30 -4.86 -12.95 11.46
N ASP A 31 -5.79 -13.77 11.89
CA ASP A 31 -7.21 -13.80 11.47
C ASP A 31 -7.57 -14.65 10.25
N THR A 32 -7.53 -15.97 10.45
CA THR A 32 -8.11 -16.99 9.56
C THR A 32 -9.65 -17.00 9.54
N HIS A 33 -10.32 -16.04 10.19
CA HIS A 33 -11.78 -16.01 10.32
C HIS A 33 -12.46 -15.05 9.34
N ARG A 34 -11.73 -14.52 8.36
CA ARG A 34 -12.22 -13.52 7.40
C ARG A 34 -11.95 -13.95 5.94
N PRO A 35 -12.73 -13.46 4.95
CA PRO A 35 -12.74 -14.00 3.60
C PRO A 35 -11.59 -13.45 2.75
N TRP A 36 -10.35 -13.66 3.18
CA TRP A 36 -9.18 -13.34 2.38
C TRP A 36 -9.11 -14.26 1.16
N GLU A 37 -8.98 -13.66 -0.02
CA GLU A 37 -8.49 -14.38 -1.19
C GLU A 37 -6.97 -14.54 -1.05
N VAL A 38 -6.54 -15.74 -0.67
CA VAL A 38 -5.12 -16.04 -0.44
C VAL A 38 -4.49 -16.54 -1.73
N LEU A 39 -3.47 -15.83 -2.18
CA LEU A 39 -2.69 -16.13 -3.37
C LEU A 39 -1.28 -16.57 -2.97
N HIS A 40 -0.69 -17.48 -3.77
CA HIS A 40 0.67 -17.97 -3.53
C HIS A 40 1.51 -17.89 -4.79
N THR A 41 2.72 -17.33 -4.73
CA THR A 41 3.61 -17.27 -5.90
C THR A 41 4.33 -18.60 -6.19
N GLY A 42 4.21 -19.58 -5.27
CA GLY A 42 4.76 -20.93 -5.41
C GLY A 42 6.16 -21.13 -4.82
N GLY A 43 6.66 -20.13 -4.09
CA GLY A 43 7.88 -20.18 -3.28
C GLY A 43 9.04 -19.38 -3.88
N GLY A 44 9.70 -18.54 -3.08
CA GLY A 44 11.03 -18.00 -3.36
C GLY A 44 11.12 -17.05 -4.56
N ARG A 45 10.02 -16.37 -4.93
CA ARG A 45 9.99 -15.42 -6.05
C ARG A 45 10.13 -13.96 -5.62
N GLY A 46 10.01 -13.68 -4.32
CA GLY A 46 10.29 -12.39 -3.72
C GLY A 46 9.26 -11.31 -4.05
N LEU A 47 9.56 -10.11 -3.58
CA LEU A 47 8.62 -8.97 -3.55
C LEU A 47 7.94 -8.66 -4.88
N SER A 48 8.70 -8.57 -5.99
CA SER A 48 8.13 -8.24 -7.31
C SER A 48 7.09 -9.26 -7.78
N ALA A 49 7.29 -10.55 -7.47
CA ALA A 49 6.32 -11.58 -7.84
C ALA A 49 5.05 -11.49 -6.99
N ASN A 50 5.15 -11.11 -5.72
CA ASN A 50 3.99 -10.91 -4.85
C ASN A 50 3.17 -9.69 -5.31
N ILE A 51 3.83 -8.60 -5.74
CA ILE A 51 3.13 -7.46 -6.35
C ILE A 51 2.43 -7.86 -7.64
N GLN A 52 3.14 -8.51 -8.56
CA GLN A 52 2.56 -8.92 -9.83
C GLN A 52 1.35 -9.83 -9.61
N GLN A 53 1.42 -10.76 -8.67
CA GLN A 53 0.30 -11.62 -8.32
C GLN A 53 -0.91 -10.82 -7.79
N GLY A 54 -0.68 -9.82 -6.95
CA GLY A 54 -1.75 -8.92 -6.50
C GLY A 54 -2.39 -8.17 -7.67
N TRP A 55 -1.58 -7.68 -8.61
CA TRP A 55 -2.03 -6.99 -9.83
C TRP A 55 -2.81 -7.91 -10.77
N ASP A 56 -2.37 -9.16 -10.95
CA ASP A 56 -3.05 -10.15 -11.79
C ASP A 56 -4.44 -10.53 -11.25
N ALA A 57 -4.69 -10.27 -9.95
CA ALA A 57 -5.98 -10.50 -9.29
C ALA A 57 -6.91 -9.27 -9.29
N LEU A 58 -6.48 -8.14 -9.85
CA LEU A 58 -7.31 -6.95 -9.96
C LEU A 58 -8.27 -7.06 -11.14
N GLY A 59 -9.50 -6.60 -10.94
CA GLY A 59 -10.45 -6.33 -12.00
C GLY A 59 -10.22 -4.98 -12.68
N ASP A 60 -11.01 -4.74 -13.71
CA ASP A 60 -11.10 -3.43 -14.35
C ASP A 60 -11.77 -2.44 -13.39
N ASP A 61 -11.24 -1.21 -13.32
CA ASP A 61 -11.85 -0.09 -12.58
C ASP A 61 -11.92 -0.28 -11.04
N GLU A 62 -10.83 -0.74 -10.43
CA GLU A 62 -10.76 -0.96 -8.98
C GLU A 62 -9.91 0.09 -8.27
N TRP A 63 -10.34 0.50 -7.08
CA TRP A 63 -9.53 1.28 -6.15
C TRP A 63 -8.84 0.36 -5.15
N VAL A 64 -7.52 0.43 -5.09
CA VAL A 64 -6.70 -0.45 -4.28
C VAL A 64 -6.05 0.33 -3.15
N PHE A 65 -6.13 -0.22 -1.94
CA PHE A 65 -5.23 0.14 -0.86
C PHE A 65 -4.23 -1.00 -0.66
N HIS A 66 -2.96 -0.72 -0.93
CA HIS A 66 -1.86 -1.67 -0.82
C HIS A 66 -1.07 -1.43 0.46
N LEU A 67 -0.61 -2.50 1.11
CA LEU A 67 0.33 -2.47 2.24
C LEU A 67 0.99 -3.84 2.41
N GLU A 68 2.18 -3.88 3.02
CA GLU A 68 2.74 -5.13 3.55
C GLU A 68 2.03 -5.53 4.85
N CYS A 69 2.02 -6.82 5.18
CA CYS A 69 1.21 -7.38 6.27
C CYS A 69 1.60 -6.88 7.67
N ASP A 70 2.83 -6.41 7.85
CA ASP A 70 3.38 -5.94 9.12
C ASP A 70 3.27 -4.42 9.32
N PHE A 71 2.64 -3.69 8.38
CA PHE A 71 2.46 -2.26 8.50
C PHE A 71 1.46 -1.88 9.59
N LEU A 72 1.87 -0.93 10.43
CA LEU A 72 1.01 -0.23 11.37
C LEU A 72 0.75 1.19 10.87
N VAL A 73 -0.49 1.65 11.01
CA VAL A 73 -0.92 2.98 10.58
C VAL A 73 -1.49 3.77 11.76
N ARG A 74 -1.34 5.09 11.72
CA ARG A 74 -2.02 5.98 12.68
C ARG A 74 -3.41 6.32 12.20
N GLU A 75 -3.48 6.72 10.94
CA GLU A 75 -4.67 7.11 10.20
C GLU A 75 -4.51 6.62 8.76
N ALA A 76 -5.63 6.28 8.13
CA ALA A 76 -5.70 5.87 6.74
C ALA A 76 -6.95 6.52 6.11
N PRO A 77 -6.87 7.80 5.70
CA PRO A 77 -7.99 8.56 5.13
C PRO A 77 -8.25 8.14 3.67
N LEU A 78 -8.55 6.86 3.45
CA LEU A 78 -8.56 6.21 2.13
C LEU A 78 -9.50 6.90 1.12
N LYS A 79 -10.67 7.35 1.56
CA LYS A 79 -11.60 8.09 0.70
C LYS A 79 -11.01 9.41 0.20
N GLN A 80 -10.33 10.16 1.06
CA GLN A 80 -9.73 11.44 0.69
C GLN A 80 -8.56 11.24 -0.29
N MET A 81 -7.79 10.16 -0.08
CA MET A 81 -6.69 9.80 -0.98
C MET A 81 -7.22 9.40 -2.36
N ARG A 82 -8.31 8.63 -2.43
CA ARG A 82 -9.02 8.31 -3.68
C ARG A 82 -9.54 9.58 -4.36
N ASP A 83 -10.27 10.41 -3.64
CA ASP A 83 -10.87 11.64 -4.20
C ASP A 83 -9.78 12.58 -4.76
N LEU A 84 -8.59 12.59 -4.16
CA LEU A 84 -7.43 13.32 -4.69
C LEU A 84 -6.93 12.73 -6.02
N LEU A 85 -6.87 11.41 -6.15
CA LEU A 85 -6.48 10.73 -7.40
C LEU A 85 -7.49 11.03 -8.51
N GLU A 86 -8.79 11.01 -8.21
CA GLU A 86 -9.83 11.41 -9.16
C GLU A 86 -9.69 12.87 -9.61
N ALA A 87 -9.38 13.77 -8.66
CA ALA A 87 -9.20 15.19 -8.94
C ALA A 87 -7.88 15.53 -9.64
N GLN A 88 -6.88 14.64 -9.59
CA GLN A 88 -5.53 14.87 -10.12
C GLN A 88 -5.08 13.68 -11.00
N PRO A 89 -5.59 13.57 -12.25
CA PRO A 89 -5.31 12.41 -13.12
C PRO A 89 -3.83 12.19 -13.48
N ARG A 90 -2.94 13.15 -13.18
CA ARG A 90 -1.48 13.00 -13.31
C ARG A 90 -0.88 12.04 -12.27
N LEU A 91 -1.57 11.84 -11.15
CA LEU A 91 -1.10 11.02 -10.05
C LEU A 91 -1.32 9.55 -10.37
N ALA A 92 -0.28 8.74 -10.22
CA ALA A 92 -0.39 7.29 -10.26
C ALA A 92 -0.89 6.77 -8.91
N GLN A 93 -0.41 7.33 -7.80
CA GLN A 93 -0.76 6.85 -6.46
C GLN A 93 -0.63 7.95 -5.40
N VAL A 94 -1.32 7.75 -4.28
CA VAL A 94 -1.16 8.54 -3.05
C VAL A 94 -0.63 7.60 -1.98
N VAL A 95 0.56 7.90 -1.47
CA VAL A 95 1.30 7.04 -0.54
C VAL A 95 1.15 7.56 0.87
N LEU A 96 0.65 6.74 1.78
CA LEU A 96 0.71 7.03 3.22
C LEU A 96 2.17 7.01 3.67
N GLU A 97 2.57 8.09 4.32
CA GLU A 97 3.89 8.13 4.93
C GLU A 97 3.94 7.17 6.11
N ARG A 98 4.88 6.22 6.07
CA ARG A 98 5.16 5.42 7.25
C ARG A 98 5.87 6.26 8.30
N GLN A 99 5.50 6.06 9.56
CA GLN A 99 6.16 6.76 10.66
C GLN A 99 7.59 6.24 10.80
N PRO A 100 8.57 7.10 11.11
CA PRO A 100 9.90 6.65 11.47
C PRO A 100 9.81 5.70 12.67
N LEU A 101 10.48 4.56 12.58
CA LEU A 101 10.50 3.51 13.61
C LEU A 101 11.68 3.67 14.58
N SER A 102 12.63 4.57 14.28
CA SER A 102 13.76 4.87 15.17
C SER A 102 14.14 6.35 15.18
N PRO A 103 14.80 6.84 16.25
CA PRO A 103 15.37 8.18 16.25
C PRO A 103 16.35 8.44 15.10
N ALA A 104 17.08 7.41 14.66
CA ALA A 104 17.99 7.51 13.52
C ALA A 104 17.22 7.74 12.20
N GLU A 105 16.09 7.08 12.01
CA GLU A 105 15.21 7.34 10.87
C GLU A 105 14.56 8.72 10.97
N VAL A 106 14.14 9.16 12.16
CA VAL A 106 13.64 10.54 12.35
C VAL A 106 14.69 11.56 11.92
N LEU A 107 15.95 11.37 12.35
CA LEU A 107 17.08 12.23 11.98
C LEU A 107 17.40 12.19 10.48
N ALA A 108 17.13 11.07 9.82
CA ALA A 108 17.26 10.95 8.36
C ALA A 108 16.08 11.59 7.59
N GLY A 109 14.98 11.95 8.25
CA GLY A 109 13.74 12.44 7.61
C GLY A 109 12.76 11.33 7.22
N GLY A 110 12.79 10.20 7.95
CA GLY A 110 12.05 8.98 7.64
C GLY A 110 12.85 8.01 6.77
N VAL A 111 12.27 6.86 6.41
CA VAL A 111 13.02 5.81 5.68
C VAL A 111 13.37 6.19 4.25
N CYS A 112 12.55 7.04 3.64
CA CYS A 112 12.85 7.57 2.32
C CYS A 112 13.83 8.75 2.37
N GLY A 113 14.12 9.33 3.54
CA GLY A 113 15.06 10.42 3.74
C GLY A 113 14.61 11.80 3.23
N ALA A 114 14.90 12.88 3.97
CA ALA A 114 14.45 14.24 3.60
C ALA A 114 14.94 14.71 2.21
N ASP A 115 16.11 14.22 1.76
CA ASP A 115 16.78 14.67 0.53
C ASP A 115 16.47 13.83 -0.72
N ASN A 116 15.96 12.60 -0.56
CA ASN A 116 15.58 11.74 -1.70
C ASN A 116 14.10 11.90 -2.07
N ILE A 117 13.44 12.92 -1.51
CA ILE A 117 12.02 13.17 -1.66
C ILE A 117 11.84 14.64 -2.06
N PRO A 118 11.68 14.93 -3.35
CA PRO A 118 11.12 16.21 -3.75
C PRO A 118 9.74 16.33 -3.08
N THR A 119 9.50 17.43 -2.36
CA THR A 119 8.22 17.78 -1.70
C THR A 119 7.90 17.18 -0.33
N TRP A 120 8.89 17.04 0.57
CA TRP A 120 8.54 17.01 2.01
C TRP A 120 8.04 18.40 2.45
N THR A 121 6.79 18.47 2.85
CA THR A 121 6.21 19.56 3.64
C THR A 121 5.30 18.90 4.67
N ASP A 122 5.24 19.41 5.90
CA ASP A 122 4.23 18.93 6.86
C ASP A 122 2.83 19.25 6.31
N ARG A 123 2.26 18.32 5.55
CA ARG A 123 0.91 18.38 4.98
C ARG A 123 -0.05 17.38 5.64
N GLY A 124 0.36 16.76 6.75
CA GLY A 124 -0.46 15.81 7.49
C GLY A 124 -0.04 14.36 7.28
N LEU A 125 -0.57 13.66 6.26
CA LEU A 125 -0.69 12.19 6.32
C LEU A 125 -0.20 11.39 5.08
N TRP A 126 0.05 12.02 3.93
CA TRP A 126 0.40 11.30 2.69
C TRP A 126 1.27 12.11 1.71
N ARG A 127 1.76 11.42 0.67
CA ARG A 127 2.49 11.96 -0.48
C ARG A 127 1.79 11.62 -1.79
N GLU A 128 1.79 12.58 -2.70
CA GLU A 128 1.37 12.42 -4.10
C GLU A 128 2.52 11.85 -4.94
N GLN A 129 2.27 10.85 -5.79
CA GLN A 129 3.28 10.29 -6.70
C GLN A 129 2.72 10.10 -8.11
N GLU A 130 3.47 10.59 -9.10
CA GLU A 130 3.14 10.50 -10.53
C GLU A 130 3.77 9.28 -11.23
N HIS A 131 4.90 8.80 -10.70
CA HIS A 131 5.71 7.74 -11.32
C HIS A 131 6.23 6.77 -10.25
N LEU A 132 6.62 5.56 -10.70
CA LEU A 132 7.18 4.46 -9.91
C LEU A 132 6.22 3.92 -8.84
N PHE A 133 6.02 2.61 -8.79
CA PHE A 133 5.17 1.99 -7.75
C PHE A 133 5.83 2.09 -6.36
N SER A 134 5.03 2.41 -5.33
CA SER A 134 5.52 2.47 -3.95
C SER A 134 5.13 1.21 -3.19
N PHE A 135 6.10 0.62 -2.51
CA PHE A 135 5.88 -0.47 -1.55
C PHE A 135 5.46 0.03 -0.17
N ASN A 136 5.49 1.35 0.08
CA ASN A 136 4.84 1.90 1.26
C ASN A 136 3.31 1.85 1.07
N PRO A 137 2.53 1.89 2.17
CA PRO A 137 1.08 1.79 2.05
C PRO A 137 0.52 2.89 1.15
N CYS A 138 -0.26 2.54 0.14
CA CYS A 138 -0.68 3.49 -0.89
C CYS A 138 -2.06 3.20 -1.44
N VAL A 139 -2.73 4.25 -1.90
CA VAL A 139 -3.97 4.15 -2.67
C VAL A 139 -3.66 4.40 -4.14
N TYR A 140 -4.19 3.55 -5.01
CA TYR A 140 -4.09 3.71 -6.47
C TYR A 140 -5.30 3.10 -7.17
N HIS A 141 -5.45 3.45 -8.45
CA HIS A 141 -6.46 2.85 -9.33
C HIS A 141 -5.85 1.68 -10.11
N SER A 142 -6.61 0.60 -10.39
CA SER A 142 -6.10 -0.61 -11.05
C SER A 142 -5.51 -0.36 -12.44
N SER A 143 -5.83 0.78 -13.07
CA SER A 143 -5.16 1.25 -14.30
C SER A 143 -3.64 1.40 -14.15
N VAL A 144 -3.12 1.61 -12.94
CA VAL A 144 -1.67 1.65 -12.69
C VAL A 144 -1.01 0.30 -13.00
N ALA A 145 -1.67 -0.79 -12.62
CA ALA A 145 -1.17 -2.15 -12.84
C ALA A 145 -1.29 -2.58 -14.31
N THR A 146 -2.31 -2.09 -15.02
CA THR A 146 -2.68 -2.59 -16.36
C THR A 146 -2.26 -1.69 -17.52
N VAL A 147 -2.11 -0.38 -17.28
CA VAL A 147 -1.81 0.62 -18.33
C VAL A 147 -0.49 1.34 -18.08
N ALA A 148 -0.13 1.61 -16.83
CA ALA A 148 1.07 2.36 -16.46
C ALA A 148 2.28 1.49 -16.06
N GLY A 149 2.09 0.16 -15.94
CA GLY A 149 3.10 -0.81 -15.50
C GLY A 149 4.18 -1.18 -16.52
N VAL A 150 4.31 -0.43 -17.62
CA VAL A 150 5.40 -0.57 -18.60
C VAL A 150 6.29 0.67 -18.50
N GLU A 151 7.28 0.60 -17.61
CA GLU A 151 8.58 1.24 -17.89
C GLU A 151 9.46 0.27 -18.67
#